data_AF-A0A9E2GRB8-F1
#
_entry.id   AF-A0A9E2GRB8-F1
#
_cell.length_a   1.000
_cell.length_b   1.000
_cell.length_c   1.000
_cell.angle_alpha   90.00
_cell.angle_beta   90.00
_cell.angle_gamma   90.00
#
_symmetry.space_group_name_H-M   'P 1'
#
loop_
_entity.id
_entity.type
_entity.pdbx_description
1 polymer ?
#
loop_
_entity_poly.entity_id
_entity_poly.type
_entity_poly.pdbx_seq_one_letter_code
_entity_poly.pdbx_strand_id
1 'polypeptide(L)'
;MTMFHMNAEHLEPLRVEIVPRLLELRWPRFLYQWEKHPYGLGPRSHPVLAALEKSAGVLLSVSAWLKQTAPEPDDSPSPGWSRLAAVHAAALVLAHDLDELTGHRVRAVNPMPLRETRQVLEDPNFLDAFIKDALHYTQDHVRQGHDADMALCAYARLLCLSCLSLSRDPRHAANHERNRNVHFHIYDIHFPVFGEIRKDQTSLVLPVRMENIVGNQEFLRASRRLVRDLIAWDPESRKNPKRLNPILFALGKPGCGKTASAHAVGQHLLTEAAAVGLMAKFCVIRRTDWASAYQNASAASLIERFTSELNGFPGVVAFYWPDIDTAFGARGGGDLRAEEKSILGAAFGLFDGTILPANGQWILMCDANYMQMDDATVSRLTQQPYLLEGPVTAADYVRLVRDELLGEEYGKHIECTAAQWVEFGIMASEKAVSGRDCAHFARRLISRIEDVNYPDGFFKADYEKRLHFLSLVRKNLEFSVFLSEFEYTLDFCLAARRKEEEDQVTSLARELIRMEKARRLAEEGMDGE
;
A
#
# COMPACT_ATOMS: atom_id res chain seq x y z
N MET A 1 -20.42 -7.13 14.56
CA MET A 1 -18.96 -6.95 14.71
C MET A 1 -18.75 -6.09 15.94
N THR A 2 -17.84 -6.44 16.83
CA THR A 2 -17.63 -5.70 18.08
C THR A 2 -16.36 -4.86 17.92
N MET A 3 -16.50 -3.55 17.80
CA MET A 3 -15.37 -2.66 17.49
C MET A 3 -15.04 -1.76 18.67
N PHE A 4 -13.76 -1.67 19.01
CA PHE A 4 -13.23 -0.71 19.98
C PHE A 4 -12.57 0.44 19.23
N HIS A 5 -12.92 1.67 19.60
CA HIS A 5 -12.32 2.88 19.04
C HIS A 5 -11.53 3.62 20.10
N MET A 6 -10.31 4.05 19.75
CA MET A 6 -9.50 4.95 20.56
C MET A 6 -8.83 5.98 19.65
N ASN A 7 -8.87 7.25 20.05
CA ASN A 7 -8.22 8.37 19.36
C ASN A 7 -7.38 9.16 20.39
N ALA A 8 -6.77 10.26 19.97
CA ALA A 8 -5.97 11.12 20.85
C ALA A 8 -6.74 11.64 22.08
N GLU A 9 -8.01 12.00 21.90
CA GLU A 9 -8.86 12.56 22.96
C GLU A 9 -9.17 11.52 24.05
N HIS A 10 -9.25 10.24 23.68
CA HIS A 10 -9.43 9.15 24.65
C HIS A 10 -8.18 8.88 25.50
N LEU A 11 -6.98 9.25 25.01
CA LEU A 11 -5.73 9.06 25.75
C LEU A 11 -5.54 10.11 26.85
N GLU A 12 -5.98 11.35 26.60
CA GLU A 12 -5.76 12.49 27.49
C GLU A 12 -6.20 12.24 28.95
N PRO A 13 -7.42 11.75 29.24
CA PRO A 13 -7.83 11.49 30.63
C PRO A 13 -6.99 10.39 31.31
N LEU A 14 -6.41 9.46 30.54
CA LEU A 14 -5.61 8.35 31.08
C LEU A 14 -4.19 8.78 31.44
N ARG A 15 -3.70 9.91 30.90
CA ARG A 15 -2.36 10.42 31.21
C ARG A 15 -2.15 10.71 32.69
N VAL A 16 -3.22 11.06 33.42
CA VAL A 16 -3.18 11.27 34.87
C VAL A 16 -2.76 10.01 35.62
N GLU A 17 -3.07 8.82 35.09
CA GLU A 17 -2.65 7.54 35.65
C GLU A 17 -1.29 7.09 35.06
N ILE A 18 -1.08 7.27 33.76
CA ILE A 18 0.09 6.73 33.04
C ILE A 18 1.37 7.50 33.33
N VAL A 19 1.33 8.84 33.26
CA VAL A 19 2.53 9.69 33.36
C VAL A 19 3.22 9.53 34.72
N PRO A 20 2.50 9.55 35.87
CA PRO A 20 3.12 9.29 37.16
C PRO A 20 3.83 7.94 37.22
N ARG A 21 3.26 6.87 36.65
CA ARG A 21 3.90 5.54 36.63
C ARG A 21 5.17 5.49 35.80
N LEU A 22 5.18 6.14 34.63
CA LEU A 22 6.39 6.27 33.82
C LEU A 22 7.50 7.02 34.57
N LEU A 23 7.13 8.06 35.34
CA LEU A 23 8.07 8.81 36.18
C LEU A 23 8.59 7.99 37.36
N GLU A 24 7.71 7.30 38.09
CA GLU A 24 8.06 6.42 39.22
C GLU A 24 8.98 5.29 38.80
N LEU A 25 8.71 4.67 37.64
CA LEU A 25 9.54 3.63 37.03
C LEU A 25 10.80 4.18 36.36
N ARG A 26 11.01 5.50 36.35
CA ARG A 26 12.22 6.18 35.89
C ARG A 26 12.50 6.04 34.38
N TRP A 27 11.46 5.86 33.56
CA TRP A 27 11.60 5.83 32.10
C TRP A 27 12.29 7.08 31.53
N PRO A 28 11.87 8.32 31.89
CA PRO A 28 12.54 9.52 31.37
C PRO A 28 14.01 9.61 31.77
N ARG A 29 14.35 9.18 32.99
CA ARG A 29 15.75 9.17 33.46
C ARG A 29 16.58 8.17 32.66
N PHE A 30 16.04 6.99 32.39
CA PHE A 30 16.71 5.97 31.58
C PHE A 30 16.96 6.47 30.15
N LEU A 31 15.93 7.02 29.49
CA LEU A 31 16.04 7.53 28.12
C LEU A 31 17.01 8.71 28.01
N TYR A 32 16.98 9.63 28.98
CA TYR A 32 17.96 10.72 29.09
C TYR A 32 19.39 10.19 29.19
N GLN A 33 19.63 9.15 30.01
CA GLN A 33 20.95 8.54 30.16
C GLN A 33 21.43 7.81 28.91
N TRP A 34 20.51 7.21 28.15
CA TRP A 34 20.79 6.52 26.90
C TRP A 34 21.16 7.50 25.79
N GLU A 35 20.35 8.53 25.54
CA GLU A 35 20.56 9.45 24.41
C GLU A 35 21.59 10.55 24.72
N LYS A 36 21.80 10.89 26.00
CA LYS A 36 22.74 11.94 26.47
C LYS A 36 22.53 13.30 25.80
N HIS A 37 21.28 13.63 25.46
CA HIS A 37 20.97 14.88 24.79
C HIS A 37 21.10 16.08 25.75
N PRO A 38 21.79 17.17 25.37
CA PRO A 38 22.21 18.23 26.29
C PRO A 38 21.05 19.04 26.91
N TYR A 39 19.87 18.99 26.29
CA TYR A 39 18.68 19.74 26.71
C TYR A 39 17.58 18.87 27.32
N GLY A 40 17.90 17.65 27.75
CA GLY A 40 16.92 16.71 28.32
C GLY A 40 16.67 15.53 27.38
N LEU A 41 15.41 15.12 27.20
CA LEU A 41 15.06 14.07 26.23
C LEU A 41 15.39 14.57 24.83
N GLY A 42 16.06 13.74 24.03
CA GLY A 42 16.41 14.09 22.66
C GLY A 42 15.37 13.62 21.63
N PRO A 43 15.68 13.80 20.34
CA PRO A 43 14.81 13.46 19.22
C PRO A 43 14.37 11.99 19.17
N ARG A 44 15.16 11.05 19.72
CA ARG A 44 14.77 9.63 19.77
C ARG A 44 14.01 9.29 21.06
N SER A 45 14.38 9.89 22.19
CA SER A 45 13.73 9.60 23.47
C SER A 45 12.28 10.10 23.55
N HIS A 46 11.97 11.25 22.95
CA HIS A 46 10.62 11.80 22.96
C HIS A 46 9.59 10.89 22.27
N PRO A 47 9.81 10.43 21.02
CA PRO A 47 8.94 9.47 20.36
C PRO A 47 8.80 8.14 21.11
N VAL A 48 9.89 7.63 21.72
CA VAL A 48 9.84 6.40 22.52
C VAL A 48 8.91 6.57 23.73
N LEU A 49 9.00 7.69 24.43
CA LEU A 49 8.13 7.97 25.58
C LEU A 49 6.67 8.13 25.15
N ALA A 50 6.42 8.81 24.03
CA ALA A 50 5.08 8.96 23.48
C ALA A 50 4.46 7.61 23.05
N ALA A 51 5.25 6.72 22.45
CA ALA A 51 4.82 5.37 22.09
C ALA A 51 4.45 4.53 23.34
N LEU A 52 5.24 4.64 24.42
CA LEU A 52 4.92 4.00 25.70
C LEU A 52 3.64 4.54 26.33
N GLU A 53 3.43 5.86 26.33
CA GLU A 53 2.19 6.48 26.81
C GLU A 53 0.97 5.98 26.03
N LYS A 54 1.05 5.98 24.70
CA LYS A 54 -0.03 5.50 23.83
C LYS A 54 -0.33 4.02 24.07
N SER A 55 0.70 3.18 24.13
CA SER A 55 0.58 1.74 24.41
C SER A 55 -0.05 1.47 25.79
N ALA A 56 0.37 2.20 26.82
CA ALA A 56 -0.22 2.13 28.16
C ALA A 56 -1.70 2.53 28.18
N GLY A 57 -2.08 3.57 27.43
CA GLY A 57 -3.49 3.96 27.28
C GLY A 57 -4.32 2.89 26.58
N VAL A 58 -3.77 2.24 25.55
CA VAL A 58 -4.40 1.10 24.88
C VAL A 58 -4.60 -0.05 25.87
N LEU A 59 -3.59 -0.38 26.66
CA LEU A 59 -3.66 -1.46 27.66
C LEU A 59 -4.84 -1.27 28.62
N LEU A 60 -4.96 -0.06 29.20
CA LEU A 60 -6.04 0.27 30.15
C LEU A 60 -7.41 0.26 29.48
N SER A 61 -7.53 0.93 28.33
CA SER A 61 -8.80 1.13 27.64
C SER A 61 -9.37 -0.18 27.08
N VAL A 62 -8.52 -0.96 26.40
CA VAL A 62 -8.91 -2.24 25.83
C VAL A 62 -9.27 -3.23 26.94
N SER A 63 -8.49 -3.28 28.03
CA SER A 63 -8.80 -4.15 29.17
C SER A 63 -10.15 -3.82 29.79
N ALA A 64 -10.42 -2.53 30.06
CA ALA A 64 -11.69 -2.08 30.62
C ALA A 64 -12.87 -2.38 29.68
N TRP A 65 -12.70 -2.11 28.39
CA TRP A 65 -13.74 -2.33 27.39
C TRP A 65 -14.05 -3.82 27.17
N LEU A 66 -13.02 -4.67 27.10
CA LEU A 66 -13.21 -6.13 26.93
C LEU A 66 -13.90 -6.75 28.14
N LYS A 67 -13.59 -6.30 29.36
CA LYS A 67 -14.29 -6.77 30.57
C LYS A 67 -15.80 -6.50 30.52
N GLN A 68 -16.21 -5.40 29.89
CA GLN A 68 -17.62 -5.03 29.75
C GLN A 68 -18.29 -5.74 28.56
N THR A 69 -17.57 -5.84 27.44
CA THR A 69 -18.17 -6.22 26.14
C THR A 69 -18.01 -7.71 25.83
N ALA A 70 -17.03 -8.36 26.43
CA ALA A 70 -16.71 -9.78 26.27
C ALA A 70 -16.37 -10.42 27.63
N PRO A 71 -17.35 -10.46 28.57
CA PRO A 71 -17.12 -11.00 29.90
C PRO A 71 -16.70 -12.48 29.83
N GLU A 72 -15.67 -12.80 30.59
CA GLU A 72 -15.13 -14.14 30.72
C GLU A 72 -15.98 -14.96 31.70
N PRO A 73 -16.30 -16.22 31.40
CA PRO A 73 -16.92 -17.10 32.38
C PRO A 73 -15.96 -17.37 33.56
N ASP A 74 -16.52 -17.62 34.75
CA ASP A 74 -15.77 -17.77 36.01
C ASP A 74 -14.72 -18.90 35.99
N ASP A 75 -14.86 -19.86 35.07
CA ASP A 75 -13.93 -20.98 34.85
C ASP A 75 -12.84 -20.67 33.81
N SER A 76 -12.71 -19.43 33.36
CA SER A 76 -11.73 -19.03 32.36
C SER A 76 -10.29 -19.26 32.86
N PRO A 77 -9.40 -19.78 31.99
CA PRO A 77 -8.02 -20.04 32.37
C PRO A 77 -7.27 -18.75 32.71
N SER A 78 -6.41 -18.82 33.72
CA SER A 78 -5.41 -17.77 33.99
C SER A 78 -4.27 -17.85 32.97
N PRO A 79 -3.81 -16.72 32.42
CA PRO A 79 -4.34 -15.36 32.63
C PRO A 79 -5.59 -15.07 31.79
N GLY A 80 -6.51 -14.25 32.33
CA GLY A 80 -7.77 -13.94 31.66
C GLY A 80 -7.62 -13.41 30.22
N TRP A 81 -8.52 -13.83 29.34
CA TRP A 81 -8.52 -13.54 27.90
C TRP A 81 -8.50 -12.04 27.58
N SER A 82 -9.25 -11.23 28.33
CA SER A 82 -9.31 -9.77 28.22
C SER A 82 -7.95 -9.12 28.49
N ARG A 83 -7.22 -9.59 29.51
CA ARG A 83 -5.86 -9.13 29.81
C ARG A 83 -4.90 -9.54 28.70
N LEU A 84 -5.00 -10.79 28.24
CA LEU A 84 -4.20 -11.31 27.14
C LEU A 84 -4.39 -10.49 25.85
N ALA A 85 -5.63 -10.20 25.49
CA ALA A 85 -5.97 -9.39 24.32
C ALA A 85 -5.52 -7.92 24.48
N ALA A 86 -5.63 -7.35 25.68
CA ALA A 86 -5.17 -5.99 25.97
C ALA A 86 -3.64 -5.85 25.89
N VAL A 87 -2.87 -6.80 26.44
CA VAL A 87 -1.40 -6.81 26.31
C VAL A 87 -1.00 -6.98 24.85
N HIS A 88 -1.65 -7.90 24.13
CA HIS A 88 -1.40 -8.06 22.70
C HIS A 88 -1.63 -6.76 21.93
N ALA A 89 -2.77 -6.10 22.12
CA ALA A 89 -3.08 -4.84 21.45
C ALA A 89 -2.07 -3.73 21.81
N ALA A 90 -1.73 -3.58 23.09
CA ALA A 90 -0.77 -2.58 23.56
C ALA A 90 0.63 -2.83 22.99
N ALA A 91 1.12 -4.07 23.03
CA ALA A 91 2.41 -4.46 22.47
C ALA A 91 2.46 -4.26 20.95
N LEU A 92 1.36 -4.54 20.25
CA LEU A 92 1.28 -4.40 18.81
C LEU A 92 1.34 -2.92 18.38
N VAL A 93 0.60 -2.05 19.09
CA VAL A 93 0.65 -0.59 18.92
C VAL A 93 2.05 -0.05 19.24
N LEU A 94 2.68 -0.54 20.30
CA LEU A 94 4.04 -0.14 20.68
C LEU A 94 5.06 -0.52 19.60
N ALA A 95 5.00 -1.76 19.09
CA ALA A 95 5.90 -2.21 18.03
C ALA A 95 5.75 -1.36 16.76
N HIS A 96 4.51 -0.99 16.44
CA HIS A 96 4.19 -0.16 15.29
C HIS A 96 4.73 1.26 15.38
N ASP A 97 4.52 1.94 16.51
CA ASP A 97 5.00 3.31 16.69
C ASP A 97 6.55 3.37 16.69
N LEU A 98 7.21 2.28 17.08
CA LEU A 98 8.68 2.16 17.09
C LEU A 98 9.30 1.71 15.76
N ASP A 99 8.49 1.21 14.82
CA ASP A 99 8.99 0.67 13.55
C ASP A 99 9.66 1.75 12.69
N GLU A 100 9.11 2.97 12.69
CA GLU A 100 9.69 4.11 11.97
C GLU A 100 11.03 4.54 12.59
N LEU A 101 11.12 4.57 13.92
CA LEU A 101 12.34 4.94 14.65
C LEU A 101 13.46 3.91 14.41
N THR A 102 13.11 2.64 14.33
CA THR A 102 14.08 1.56 14.10
C THR A 102 14.39 1.34 12.62
N GLY A 103 13.66 1.96 11.70
CA GLY A 103 13.75 1.70 10.26
C GLY A 103 13.43 0.25 9.90
N HIS A 104 12.48 -0.38 10.61
CA HIS A 104 12.06 -1.77 10.46
C HIS A 104 13.19 -2.82 10.58
N ARG A 105 14.29 -2.49 11.27
CA ARG A 105 15.46 -3.37 11.40
C ARG A 105 15.25 -4.55 12.37
N VAL A 106 14.18 -4.53 13.17
CA VAL A 106 13.95 -5.53 14.22
C VAL A 106 13.02 -6.63 13.73
N ARG A 107 13.55 -7.87 13.67
CA ARG A 107 12.76 -9.08 13.41
C ARG A 107 12.76 -9.97 14.64
N ALA A 108 11.58 -10.22 15.20
CA ALA A 108 11.41 -11.19 16.28
C ALA A 108 11.11 -12.56 15.66
N VAL A 109 11.94 -13.57 15.98
CA VAL A 109 11.81 -14.92 15.42
C VAL A 109 11.17 -15.89 16.43
N ASN A 110 11.48 -15.74 17.72
CA ASN A 110 10.99 -16.62 18.78
C ASN A 110 10.16 -15.81 19.79
N PRO A 111 9.06 -16.34 20.35
CA PRO A 111 8.30 -15.64 21.39
C PRO A 111 9.13 -15.48 22.68
N MET A 112 8.76 -14.51 23.52
CA MET A 112 9.26 -14.45 24.90
C MET A 112 8.90 -15.74 25.66
N PRO A 113 9.75 -16.20 26.61
CA PRO A 113 9.41 -17.29 27.51
C PRO A 113 8.02 -17.08 28.13
N LEU A 114 7.14 -18.08 28.02
CA LEU A 114 5.74 -17.95 28.46
C LEU A 114 5.61 -17.55 29.93
N ARG A 115 6.60 -17.87 30.76
CA ARG A 115 6.67 -17.47 32.17
C ARG A 115 6.75 -15.94 32.34
N GLU A 116 7.54 -15.26 31.53
CA GLU A 116 7.71 -13.80 31.57
C GLU A 116 6.41 -13.11 31.14
N THR A 117 5.81 -13.58 30.05
CA THR A 117 4.51 -13.08 29.58
C THR A 117 3.40 -13.29 30.60
N ARG A 118 3.36 -14.44 31.28
CA ARG A 118 2.38 -14.68 32.36
C ARG A 118 2.60 -13.76 33.55
N GLN A 119 3.84 -13.43 33.88
CA GLN A 119 4.12 -12.51 34.98
C GLN A 119 3.48 -11.14 34.73
N VAL A 120 3.56 -10.61 33.51
CA VAL A 120 2.87 -9.36 33.13
C VAL A 120 1.35 -9.51 33.20
N LEU A 121 0.82 -10.63 32.72
CA LEU A 121 -0.61 -10.87 32.61
C LEU A 121 -1.31 -11.15 33.94
N GLU A 122 -0.61 -11.75 34.91
CA GLU A 122 -1.17 -12.18 36.19
C GLU A 122 -0.96 -11.14 37.31
N ASP A 123 -0.05 -10.18 37.14
CA ASP A 123 0.25 -9.15 38.15
C ASP A 123 -0.99 -8.28 38.45
N PRO A 124 -1.39 -8.06 39.71
CA PRO A 124 -2.53 -7.22 40.05
C PRO A 124 -2.37 -5.76 39.61
N ASN A 125 -1.14 -5.24 39.56
CA ASN A 125 -0.81 -3.89 39.08
C ASN A 125 -0.49 -3.94 37.57
N PHE A 126 -1.53 -4.16 36.77
CA PHE A 126 -1.40 -4.51 35.35
C PHE A 126 -0.55 -3.54 34.53
N LEU A 127 -0.77 -2.23 34.74
CA LEU A 127 -0.04 -1.16 34.07
C LEU A 127 1.44 -1.16 34.46
N ASP A 128 1.72 -1.22 35.77
CA ASP A 128 3.08 -1.20 36.30
C ASP A 128 3.87 -2.41 35.81
N ALA A 129 3.24 -3.60 35.79
CA ALA A 129 3.87 -4.82 35.32
C ALA A 129 4.31 -4.70 33.85
N PHE A 130 3.43 -4.21 32.98
CA PHE A 130 3.73 -4.00 31.55
C PHE A 130 4.88 -3.00 31.35
N ILE A 131 4.78 -1.82 31.98
CA ILE A 131 5.78 -0.74 31.81
C ILE A 131 7.14 -1.13 32.42
N LYS A 132 7.13 -1.83 33.56
CA LYS A 132 8.34 -2.27 34.27
C LYS A 132 9.06 -3.38 33.53
N ASP A 133 8.32 -4.34 32.99
CA ASP A 133 8.88 -5.45 32.20
C ASP A 133 9.53 -4.93 30.91
N ALA A 134 8.84 -4.02 30.20
CA ALA A 134 9.40 -3.31 29.06
C ALA A 134 10.71 -2.58 29.42
N LEU A 135 10.75 -1.91 30.57
CA LEU A 135 11.94 -1.19 31.03
C LEU A 135 13.10 -2.13 31.33
N HIS A 136 12.85 -3.20 32.08
CA HIS A 136 13.88 -4.18 32.43
C HIS A 136 14.47 -4.82 31.19
N TYR A 137 13.62 -5.29 30.27
CA TYR A 137 14.08 -5.85 29.00
C TYR A 137 14.95 -4.86 28.24
N THR A 138 14.49 -3.61 28.12
CA THR A 138 15.22 -2.56 27.40
C THR A 138 16.56 -2.24 28.06
N GLN A 139 16.60 -2.14 29.40
CA GLN A 139 17.83 -1.90 30.16
C GLN A 139 18.86 -3.01 29.96
N ASP A 140 18.42 -4.27 30.01
CA ASP A 140 19.33 -5.41 29.88
C ASP A 140 19.94 -5.48 28.48
N HIS A 141 19.18 -5.16 27.43
CA HIS A 141 19.71 -5.14 26.06
C HIS A 141 20.56 -3.90 25.78
N VAL A 142 20.24 -2.74 26.37
CA VAL A 142 21.11 -1.56 26.29
C VAL A 142 22.45 -1.82 27.00
N ARG A 143 22.47 -2.54 28.12
CA ARG A 143 23.72 -3.00 28.77
C ARG A 143 24.55 -3.91 27.87
N GLN A 144 23.92 -4.64 26.96
CA GLN A 144 24.56 -5.51 25.97
C GLN A 144 24.99 -4.75 24.70
N GLY A 145 24.73 -3.44 24.62
CA GLY A 145 25.16 -2.58 23.51
C GLY A 145 24.11 -2.35 22.42
N HIS A 146 22.85 -2.72 22.65
CA HIS A 146 21.76 -2.39 21.72
C HIS A 146 21.21 -0.97 21.95
N ASP A 147 20.62 -0.38 20.92
CA ASP A 147 19.86 0.87 21.09
C ASP A 147 18.55 0.63 21.85
N ALA A 148 18.10 1.62 22.63
CA ALA A 148 16.90 1.50 23.46
C ALA A 148 15.61 1.34 22.64
N ASP A 149 15.46 2.06 21.53
CA ASP A 149 14.31 1.94 20.63
C ASP A 149 14.27 0.57 19.93
N MET A 150 15.42 0.04 19.51
CA MET A 150 15.53 -1.32 18.95
C MET A 150 15.19 -2.38 19.99
N ALA A 151 15.72 -2.27 21.21
CA ALA A 151 15.43 -3.19 22.30
C ALA A 151 13.95 -3.17 22.70
N LEU A 152 13.34 -1.98 22.79
CA LEU A 152 11.92 -1.84 23.11
C LEU A 152 11.02 -2.34 21.97
N CYS A 153 11.38 -2.10 20.71
CA CYS A 153 10.66 -2.66 19.56
C CYS A 153 10.75 -4.20 19.58
N ALA A 154 11.92 -4.76 19.90
CA ALA A 154 12.10 -6.20 20.04
C ALA A 154 11.20 -6.75 21.15
N TYR A 155 11.22 -6.14 22.34
CA TYR A 155 10.33 -6.48 23.44
C TYR A 155 8.86 -6.55 22.99
N ALA A 156 8.38 -5.48 22.36
CA ALA A 156 6.99 -5.36 21.92
C ALA A 156 6.62 -6.48 20.94
N ARG A 157 7.48 -6.77 19.96
CA ARG A 157 7.27 -7.87 18.99
C ARG A 157 7.29 -9.25 19.63
N LEU A 158 8.23 -9.51 20.54
CA LEU A 158 8.31 -10.79 21.25
C LEU A 158 7.09 -11.01 22.15
N LEU A 159 6.59 -9.94 22.78
CA LEU A 159 5.39 -9.97 23.61
C LEU A 159 4.14 -10.25 22.77
N CYS A 160 4.02 -9.65 21.58
CA CYS A 160 2.96 -9.98 20.62
C CYS A 160 2.96 -11.46 20.28
N LEU A 161 4.11 -12.00 19.86
CA LEU A 161 4.26 -13.42 19.51
C LEU A 161 3.92 -14.34 20.70
N SER A 162 4.33 -13.97 21.91
CA SER A 162 4.02 -14.75 23.10
C SER A 162 2.52 -14.73 23.43
N CYS A 163 1.86 -13.59 23.28
CA CYS A 163 0.40 -13.50 23.45
C CYS A 163 -0.36 -14.29 22.37
N LEU A 164 0.10 -14.27 21.12
CA LEU A 164 -0.45 -15.10 20.03
C LEU A 164 -0.26 -16.59 20.32
N SER A 165 0.88 -16.99 20.88
CA SER A 165 1.11 -18.37 21.29
C SER A 165 0.16 -18.80 22.41
N LEU A 166 -0.10 -17.91 23.39
CA LEU A 166 -1.04 -18.17 24.49
C LEU A 166 -2.50 -18.20 24.02
N SER A 167 -2.89 -17.36 23.05
CA SER A 167 -4.27 -17.35 22.54
C SER A 167 -4.62 -18.63 21.77
N ARG A 168 -3.61 -19.30 21.22
CA ARG A 168 -3.73 -20.62 20.56
C ARG A 168 -3.74 -21.80 21.53
N ASP A 169 -3.51 -21.57 22.83
CA ASP A 169 -3.65 -22.61 23.84
C ASP A 169 -5.11 -23.13 23.82
N PRO A 170 -5.35 -24.45 23.79
CA PRO A 170 -6.70 -25.03 23.81
C PRO A 170 -7.60 -24.47 24.91
N ARG A 171 -7.02 -24.05 26.04
CA ARG A 171 -7.75 -23.44 27.16
C ARG A 171 -8.35 -22.08 26.78
N HIS A 172 -7.69 -21.31 25.91
CA HIS A 172 -8.18 -20.01 25.43
C HIS A 172 -8.95 -20.10 24.11
N ALA A 173 -8.89 -21.23 23.40
CA ALA A 173 -9.47 -21.40 22.06
C ALA A 173 -10.97 -21.10 21.99
N ALA A 174 -11.75 -21.52 23.00
CA ALA A 174 -13.18 -21.23 23.06
C ALA A 174 -13.48 -19.72 23.20
N ASN A 175 -12.72 -19.01 24.05
CA ASN A 175 -12.85 -17.57 24.23
C ASN A 175 -12.36 -16.80 23.00
N HIS A 176 -11.31 -17.28 22.34
CA HIS A 176 -10.84 -16.72 21.07
C HIS A 176 -11.91 -16.85 19.98
N GLU A 177 -12.48 -18.04 19.79
CA GLU A 177 -13.48 -18.27 18.74
C GLU A 177 -14.75 -17.44 18.96
N ARG A 178 -15.21 -17.34 20.22
CA ARG A 178 -16.36 -16.51 20.60
C ARG A 178 -16.15 -15.03 20.27
N ASN A 179 -14.91 -14.54 20.42
CA ASN A 179 -14.55 -13.14 20.28
C ASN A 179 -13.75 -12.84 19.00
N ARG A 180 -13.71 -13.76 18.02
CA ARG A 180 -12.97 -13.60 16.76
C ARG A 180 -13.41 -12.39 15.93
N ASN A 181 -14.60 -11.86 16.20
CA ASN A 181 -15.18 -10.68 15.54
C ASN A 181 -14.90 -9.38 16.33
N VAL A 182 -14.01 -9.41 17.32
CA VAL A 182 -13.53 -8.22 18.04
C VAL A 182 -12.40 -7.57 17.23
N HIS A 183 -12.53 -6.27 17.01
CA HIS A 183 -11.54 -5.47 16.29
C HIS A 183 -11.20 -4.20 17.05
N PHE A 184 -9.96 -3.77 16.90
CA PHE A 184 -9.43 -2.56 17.47
C PHE A 184 -9.18 -1.54 16.37
N HIS A 185 -9.67 -0.33 16.56
CA HIS A 185 -9.42 0.84 15.74
C HIS A 185 -8.78 1.91 16.62
N ILE A 186 -7.45 1.95 16.62
CA ILE A 186 -6.64 2.76 17.51
C ILE A 186 -5.92 3.79 16.65
N TYR A 187 -6.33 5.05 16.74
CA TYR A 187 -5.86 6.12 15.85
C TYR A 187 -6.10 5.76 14.37
N ASP A 188 -5.02 5.57 13.62
CA ASP A 188 -4.95 5.25 12.18
C ASP A 188 -4.66 3.77 11.90
N ILE A 189 -4.64 2.92 12.94
CA ILE A 189 -4.39 1.49 12.81
C ILE A 189 -5.60 0.66 13.19
N HIS A 190 -5.86 -0.38 12.38
CA HIS A 190 -6.96 -1.29 12.58
C HIS A 190 -6.48 -2.74 12.62
N PHE A 191 -6.91 -3.52 13.61
CA PHE A 191 -6.54 -4.93 13.64
C PHE A 191 -7.59 -5.79 14.35
N PRO A 192 -7.80 -7.03 13.89
CA PRO A 192 -8.60 -7.98 14.66
C PRO A 192 -7.87 -8.34 15.96
N VAL A 193 -8.62 -8.80 16.96
CA VAL A 193 -8.04 -9.35 18.20
C VAL A 193 -7.08 -10.50 17.85
N PHE A 194 -5.88 -10.51 18.43
CA PHE A 194 -4.81 -11.45 18.07
C PHE A 194 -4.45 -11.47 16.57
N GLY A 195 -4.70 -10.37 15.87
CA GLY A 195 -4.31 -10.17 14.49
C GLY A 195 -3.08 -9.28 14.34
N GLU A 196 -2.61 -9.15 13.11
CA GLU A 196 -1.57 -8.17 12.78
C GLU A 196 -2.17 -6.78 12.58
N ILE A 197 -1.36 -5.73 12.81
CA ILE A 197 -1.73 -4.38 12.39
C ILE A 197 -1.92 -4.43 10.90
N ARG A 198 -3.19 -4.40 10.51
CA ARG A 198 -3.55 -3.81 9.25
C ARG A 198 -3.39 -2.33 9.59
N LYS A 199 -2.28 -1.72 9.15
CA LYS A 199 -2.40 -0.28 8.89
C LYS A 199 -3.74 -0.19 8.14
N ASP A 200 -4.59 0.78 8.42
CA ASP A 200 -5.22 1.38 7.27
C ASP A 200 -4.00 1.87 6.50
N GLN A 201 -3.45 0.95 5.69
CA GLN A 201 -2.35 1.23 4.81
C GLN A 201 -3.04 2.32 4.05
N THR A 202 -2.59 3.55 4.30
CA THR A 202 -2.56 4.61 3.32
C THR A 202 -2.33 3.84 2.05
N SER A 203 -3.44 3.54 1.38
CA SER A 203 -3.38 2.52 0.36
C SER A 203 -2.34 3.10 -0.57
N LEU A 204 -1.44 2.30 -1.14
CA LEU A 204 -0.43 2.86 -2.06
C LEU A 204 -1.10 3.48 -3.33
N VAL A 205 -2.40 3.81 -3.26
CA VAL A 205 -3.11 4.94 -3.85
C VAL A 205 -2.21 6.18 -3.90
N LEU A 206 -1.79 6.46 -5.12
CA LEU A 206 -1.27 7.76 -5.49
C LEU A 206 -2.34 8.82 -5.18
N PRO A 207 -1.95 10.03 -4.72
CA PRO A 207 -2.87 11.11 -4.38
C PRO A 207 -3.44 11.78 -5.66
N VAL A 208 -4.10 11.00 -6.50
CA VAL A 208 -4.69 11.40 -7.77
C VAL A 208 -6.19 11.25 -7.65
N ARG A 209 -6.96 12.28 -8.02
CA ARG A 209 -8.42 12.21 -8.05
C ARG A 209 -8.92 11.88 -9.44
N MET A 210 -10.14 11.38 -9.54
CA MET A 210 -10.74 11.07 -10.85
C MET A 210 -10.84 12.29 -11.75
N GLU A 211 -11.01 13.46 -11.15
CA GLU A 211 -11.10 14.74 -11.85
C GLU A 211 -9.76 15.09 -12.48
N ASN A 212 -8.62 14.69 -11.90
CA ASN A 212 -7.28 14.94 -12.43
C ASN A 212 -6.94 14.10 -13.67
N ILE A 213 -7.72 13.05 -13.93
CA ILE A 213 -7.47 12.19 -15.09
C ILE A 213 -7.96 12.89 -16.36
N VAL A 214 -7.07 12.99 -17.34
CA VAL A 214 -7.35 13.50 -18.67
C VAL A 214 -7.58 12.32 -19.62
N GLY A 215 -8.68 12.35 -20.36
CA GLY A 215 -9.13 11.22 -21.17
C GLY A 215 -9.80 10.10 -20.35
N ASN A 216 -9.86 8.89 -20.92
CA ASN A 216 -10.34 7.66 -20.28
C ASN A 216 -11.74 7.74 -19.63
N GLN A 217 -12.62 8.62 -20.12
CA GLN A 217 -13.89 8.95 -19.47
C GLN A 217 -14.85 7.76 -19.37
N GLU A 218 -14.85 6.86 -20.35
CA GLU A 218 -15.69 5.67 -20.32
C GLU A 218 -15.29 4.72 -19.18
N PHE A 219 -13.99 4.45 -19.05
CA PHE A 219 -13.44 3.67 -17.94
C PHE A 219 -13.79 4.31 -16.60
N LEU A 220 -13.54 5.61 -16.41
CA LEU A 220 -13.84 6.31 -15.16
C LEU A 220 -15.34 6.30 -14.82
N ARG A 221 -16.22 6.46 -15.82
CA ARG A 221 -17.69 6.38 -15.63
C ARG A 221 -18.11 4.98 -15.21
N ALA A 222 -17.55 3.94 -15.83
CA ALA A 222 -17.81 2.56 -15.44
C ALA A 222 -17.32 2.28 -14.02
N SER A 223 -16.10 2.71 -13.68
CA SER A 223 -15.52 2.57 -12.35
C SER A 223 -16.32 3.31 -11.28
N ARG A 224 -16.81 4.54 -11.54
CA ARG A 224 -17.69 5.26 -10.60
C ARG A 224 -18.98 4.49 -10.31
N ARG A 225 -19.62 3.95 -11.36
CA ARG A 225 -20.82 3.12 -11.18
C ARG A 225 -20.52 1.87 -10.35
N LEU A 226 -19.40 1.22 -10.63
CA LEU A 226 -18.98 0.02 -9.91
C LEU A 226 -18.65 0.32 -8.44
N VAL A 227 -17.93 1.40 -8.14
CA VAL A 227 -17.64 1.85 -6.76
C VAL A 227 -18.94 2.15 -6.01
N ARG A 228 -19.85 2.92 -6.61
CA ARG A 228 -21.15 3.23 -6.01
C ARG A 228 -21.96 1.96 -5.71
N ASP A 229 -21.90 0.97 -6.59
CA ASP A 229 -22.62 -0.27 -6.39
C ASP A 229 -21.89 -1.19 -5.39
N LEU A 230 -20.56 -1.12 -5.28
CA LEU A 230 -19.74 -1.81 -4.29
C LEU A 230 -20.02 -1.33 -2.86
N ILE A 231 -20.06 -0.01 -2.63
CA ILE A 231 -20.30 0.57 -1.29
C ILE A 231 -21.72 0.31 -0.75
N ALA A 232 -22.62 -0.25 -1.57
CA ALA A 232 -23.92 -0.75 -1.11
C ALA A 232 -23.81 -2.06 -0.29
N TRP A 233 -22.60 -2.57 -0.09
CA TRP A 233 -22.31 -3.71 0.78
C TRP A 233 -22.87 -3.52 2.20
N ASP A 234 -23.61 -4.51 2.68
CA ASP A 234 -24.12 -4.56 4.04
C ASP A 234 -23.21 -5.44 4.93
N PRO A 235 -22.47 -4.86 5.90
CA PRO A 235 -21.61 -5.60 6.81
C PRO A 235 -22.35 -6.57 7.73
N GLU A 236 -23.64 -6.33 8.02
CA GLU A 236 -24.43 -7.17 8.92
C GLU A 236 -24.84 -8.48 8.24
N SER A 237 -25.47 -8.38 7.06
CA SER A 237 -25.85 -9.56 6.29
C SER A 237 -24.70 -10.17 5.48
N ARG A 238 -23.56 -9.48 5.38
CA ARG A 238 -22.39 -9.83 4.56
C ARG A 238 -22.78 -10.11 3.10
N LYS A 239 -23.65 -9.26 2.56
CA LYS A 239 -24.13 -9.35 1.18
C LYS A 239 -24.26 -7.96 0.58
N ASN A 240 -23.97 -7.86 -0.70
CA ASN A 240 -24.35 -6.73 -1.50
C ASN A 240 -25.76 -6.98 -2.09
N PRO A 241 -26.71 -6.03 -1.98
CA PRO A 241 -28.03 -6.16 -2.59
C PRO A 241 -27.99 -6.23 -4.12
N LYS A 242 -26.90 -5.75 -4.73
CA LYS A 242 -26.68 -5.84 -6.18
C LYS A 242 -25.75 -6.99 -6.54
N ARG A 243 -26.06 -7.66 -7.65
CA ARG A 243 -25.09 -8.53 -8.34
C ARG A 243 -24.15 -7.65 -9.16
N LEU A 244 -22.90 -7.57 -8.73
CA LEU A 244 -21.85 -6.81 -9.40
C LEU A 244 -21.18 -7.71 -10.44
N ASN A 245 -20.75 -7.12 -11.56
CA ASN A 245 -19.63 -7.67 -12.31
C ASN A 245 -18.36 -7.10 -11.68
N PRO A 246 -17.58 -7.89 -10.92
CA PRO A 246 -16.53 -7.35 -10.08
C PRO A 246 -15.28 -6.96 -10.87
N ILE A 247 -15.16 -7.33 -12.14
CA ILE A 247 -13.92 -7.17 -12.92
C ILE A 247 -14.03 -5.99 -13.89
N LEU A 248 -13.06 -5.08 -13.82
CA LEU A 248 -12.81 -4.03 -14.82
C LEU A 248 -11.47 -4.27 -15.47
N PHE A 249 -11.49 -4.55 -16.77
CA PHE A 249 -10.27 -4.76 -17.54
C PHE A 249 -10.00 -3.57 -18.47
N ALA A 250 -8.81 -2.99 -18.33
CA ALA A 250 -8.34 -1.85 -19.09
C ALA A 250 -7.21 -2.27 -20.05
N LEU A 251 -7.35 -1.93 -21.32
CA LEU A 251 -6.33 -2.16 -22.34
C LEU A 251 -5.89 -0.82 -22.91
N GLY A 252 -4.58 -0.59 -22.99
CA GLY A 252 -4.09 0.64 -23.60
C GLY A 252 -2.59 0.67 -23.74
N LYS A 253 -2.10 1.52 -24.65
CA LYS A 253 -0.67 1.65 -24.90
C LYS A 253 0.08 2.15 -23.64
N PRO A 254 1.39 1.92 -23.53
CA PRO A 254 2.19 2.53 -22.48
C PRO A 254 2.01 4.06 -22.46
N GLY A 255 1.74 4.63 -21.28
CA GLY A 255 1.61 6.08 -21.11
C GLY A 255 0.21 6.67 -21.34
N CYS A 256 -0.84 5.87 -21.55
CA CYS A 256 -2.23 6.36 -21.62
C CYS A 256 -2.91 6.58 -20.25
N GLY A 257 -2.17 6.45 -19.15
CA GLY A 257 -2.67 6.73 -17.80
C GLY A 257 -3.45 5.59 -17.12
N LYS A 258 -3.22 4.32 -17.48
CA LYS A 258 -3.87 3.14 -16.86
C LYS A 258 -3.71 3.12 -15.33
N THR A 259 -2.46 3.17 -14.87
CA THR A 259 -2.12 3.18 -13.45
C THR A 259 -2.72 4.38 -12.72
N ALA A 260 -2.57 5.60 -13.26
CA ALA A 260 -3.15 6.80 -12.66
C ALA A 260 -4.68 6.70 -12.54
N SER A 261 -5.35 6.18 -13.59
CA SER A 261 -6.80 5.98 -13.59
C SER A 261 -7.23 4.97 -12.52
N ALA A 262 -6.54 3.85 -12.39
CA ALA A 262 -6.82 2.86 -11.34
C ALA A 262 -6.63 3.41 -9.93
N HIS A 263 -5.55 4.15 -9.67
CA HIS A 263 -5.34 4.79 -8.36
C HIS A 263 -6.39 5.86 -8.07
N ALA A 264 -6.82 6.63 -9.08
CA ALA A 264 -7.90 7.59 -8.92
C ALA A 264 -9.24 6.93 -8.55
N VAL A 265 -9.51 5.74 -9.09
CA VAL A 265 -10.65 4.92 -8.68
C VAL A 265 -10.50 4.44 -7.25
N GLY A 266 -9.31 3.98 -6.85
CA GLY A 266 -8.99 3.61 -5.47
C GLY A 266 -9.24 4.74 -4.49
N GLN A 267 -8.74 5.94 -4.79
CA GLN A 267 -8.96 7.14 -3.96
C GLN A 267 -10.46 7.49 -3.84
N HIS A 268 -11.19 7.40 -4.95
CA HIS A 268 -12.62 7.64 -4.96
C HIS A 268 -13.36 6.62 -4.08
N LEU A 269 -13.04 5.33 -4.18
CA LEU A 269 -13.62 4.29 -3.31
C LEU A 269 -13.40 4.61 -1.83
N LEU A 270 -12.17 4.92 -1.44
CA LEU A 270 -11.85 5.22 -0.04
C LEU A 270 -12.64 6.43 0.47
N THR A 271 -12.79 7.46 -0.38
CA THR A 271 -13.55 8.67 -0.05
C THR A 271 -15.05 8.39 0.09
N GLU A 272 -15.65 7.69 -0.87
CA GLU A 272 -17.08 7.38 -0.87
C GLU A 272 -17.46 6.41 0.27
N ALA A 273 -16.62 5.41 0.54
CA ALA A 273 -16.84 4.48 1.64
C ALA A 273 -16.77 5.18 3.00
N ALA A 274 -15.79 6.07 3.20
CA ALA A 274 -15.68 6.87 4.41
C ALA A 274 -16.92 7.77 4.63
N ALA A 275 -17.47 8.35 3.56
CA ALA A 275 -18.66 9.20 3.62
C ALA A 275 -19.92 8.47 4.13
N VAL A 276 -19.99 7.15 3.94
CA VAL A 276 -21.11 6.31 4.42
C VAL A 276 -20.75 5.49 5.67
N GLY A 277 -19.58 5.73 6.28
CA GLY A 277 -19.12 5.00 7.46
C GLY A 277 -18.74 3.54 7.18
N LEU A 278 -18.49 3.18 5.92
CA LEU A 278 -18.09 1.85 5.50
C LEU A 278 -16.56 1.75 5.43
N MET A 279 -16.00 0.65 5.93
CA MET A 279 -14.58 0.37 5.76
C MET A 279 -14.27 0.01 4.31
N ALA A 280 -13.16 0.52 3.77
CA ALA A 280 -12.71 0.17 2.43
C ALA A 280 -11.19 0.01 2.36
N LYS A 281 -10.74 -0.83 1.42
CA LYS A 281 -9.33 -1.03 1.11
C LYS A 281 -9.08 -0.90 -0.38
N PHE A 282 -7.89 -0.40 -0.73
CA PHE A 282 -7.36 -0.47 -2.08
C PHE A 282 -6.02 -1.22 -2.09
N CYS A 283 -6.02 -2.42 -2.66
CA CYS A 283 -4.90 -3.36 -2.62
C CYS A 283 -4.24 -3.45 -4.00
N VAL A 284 -2.98 -3.04 -4.13
CA VAL A 284 -2.21 -3.22 -5.36
C VAL A 284 -1.54 -4.60 -5.34
N ILE A 285 -1.68 -5.37 -6.41
CA ILE A 285 -1.16 -6.72 -6.58
C ILE A 285 0.03 -6.68 -7.54
N ARG A 286 1.25 -6.58 -6.99
CA ARG A 286 2.46 -6.54 -7.81
C ARG A 286 3.03 -7.94 -7.97
N ARG A 287 3.65 -8.21 -9.13
CA ARG A 287 4.32 -9.50 -9.39
C ARG A 287 5.35 -9.86 -8.33
N THR A 288 6.10 -8.88 -7.83
CA THR A 288 7.11 -9.05 -6.78
C THR A 288 6.56 -9.61 -5.47
N ASP A 289 5.26 -9.46 -5.24
CA ASP A 289 4.64 -9.78 -3.94
C ASP A 289 4.21 -11.25 -3.88
N TRP A 290 4.09 -11.93 -5.03
CA TRP A 290 3.60 -13.30 -5.11
C TRP A 290 4.48 -14.24 -5.94
N ALA A 291 5.30 -13.72 -6.86
CA ALA A 291 6.17 -14.57 -7.67
C ALA A 291 7.34 -15.12 -6.84
N SER A 292 7.50 -16.44 -6.85
CA SER A 292 8.55 -17.16 -6.13
C SER A 292 9.45 -17.92 -7.10
N ALA A 293 10.70 -18.18 -6.70
CA ALA A 293 11.59 -19.09 -7.44
C ALA A 293 11.27 -20.58 -7.17
N TYR A 294 10.41 -20.87 -6.19
CA TYR A 294 10.03 -22.24 -5.80
C TYR A 294 8.78 -22.68 -6.57
N GLN A 295 8.83 -23.87 -7.18
CA GLN A 295 7.72 -24.45 -7.95
C GLN A 295 6.42 -24.48 -7.13
N ASN A 296 5.31 -24.08 -7.74
CA ASN A 296 3.95 -24.04 -7.18
C ASN A 296 3.73 -23.10 -5.98
N ALA A 297 4.75 -22.44 -5.45
CA ALA A 297 4.58 -21.43 -4.39
C ALA A 297 3.87 -20.18 -4.94
N SER A 298 4.18 -19.78 -6.18
CA SER A 298 3.65 -18.56 -6.81
C SER A 298 2.12 -18.51 -6.89
N ALA A 299 1.48 -19.64 -7.21
CA ALA A 299 0.02 -19.73 -7.32
C ALA A 299 -0.68 -19.66 -5.95
N ALA A 300 -0.12 -20.33 -4.94
CA ALA A 300 -0.66 -20.29 -3.57
C ALA A 300 -0.52 -18.89 -2.95
N SER A 301 0.66 -18.27 -3.09
CA SER A 301 0.91 -16.90 -2.63
C SER A 301 -0.01 -15.88 -3.31
N LEU A 302 -0.31 -16.08 -4.60
CA LEU A 302 -1.27 -15.25 -5.31
C LEU A 302 -2.68 -15.36 -4.70
N ILE A 303 -3.17 -16.58 -4.47
CA ILE A 303 -4.50 -16.80 -3.85
C ILE A 303 -4.53 -16.21 -2.44
N GLU A 304 -3.49 -16.45 -1.65
CA GLU A 304 -3.34 -15.91 -0.29
C GLU A 304 -3.41 -14.38 -0.30
N ARG A 305 -2.78 -13.73 -1.27
CA ARG A 305 -2.78 -12.27 -1.39
C ARG A 305 -4.18 -11.68 -1.55
N PHE A 306 -5.07 -12.35 -2.29
CA PHE A 306 -6.46 -11.90 -2.42
C PHE A 306 -7.33 -12.30 -1.23
N THR A 307 -7.20 -13.55 -0.78
CA THR A 307 -8.08 -14.11 0.27
C THR A 307 -7.79 -13.51 1.64
N SER A 308 -6.52 -13.26 1.99
CA SER A 308 -6.13 -12.65 3.27
C SER A 308 -6.71 -11.24 3.47
N GLU A 309 -6.88 -10.48 2.38
CA GLU A 309 -7.42 -9.12 2.43
C GLU A 309 -8.92 -9.08 2.70
N LEU A 310 -9.65 -10.10 2.22
CA LEU A 310 -11.10 -10.25 2.41
C LEU A 310 -11.45 -11.00 3.70
N ASN A 311 -10.64 -11.97 4.10
CA ASN A 311 -10.97 -12.83 5.23
C ASN A 311 -11.07 -12.01 6.53
N GLY A 312 -12.24 -12.09 7.17
CA GLY A 312 -12.59 -11.34 8.37
C GLY A 312 -12.67 -9.83 8.18
N PHE A 313 -12.59 -9.30 6.96
CA PHE A 313 -12.76 -7.87 6.71
C PHE A 313 -14.25 -7.51 6.65
N PRO A 314 -14.72 -6.50 7.40
CA PRO A 314 -16.15 -6.14 7.43
C PRO A 314 -16.57 -5.22 6.28
N GLY A 315 -15.60 -4.62 5.60
CA GLY A 315 -15.81 -3.62 4.55
C GLY A 315 -15.65 -4.18 3.14
N VAL A 316 -15.41 -3.27 2.21
CA VAL A 316 -15.20 -3.58 0.78
C VAL A 316 -13.75 -3.47 0.35
N VAL A 317 -13.33 -4.28 -0.61
CA VAL A 317 -11.93 -4.29 -1.09
C VAL A 317 -11.89 -4.09 -2.60
N ALA A 318 -11.14 -3.09 -3.07
CA ALA A 318 -10.75 -2.99 -4.46
C ALA A 318 -9.33 -3.51 -4.64
N PHE A 319 -9.18 -4.51 -5.51
CA PHE A 319 -7.89 -4.98 -5.97
C PHE A 319 -7.50 -4.26 -7.25
N TYR A 320 -6.23 -3.89 -7.37
CA TYR A 320 -5.64 -3.39 -8.61
C TYR A 320 -4.46 -4.27 -9.01
N TRP A 321 -4.57 -4.93 -10.16
CA TRP A 321 -3.55 -5.80 -10.72
C TRP A 321 -2.97 -5.17 -12.00
N PRO A 322 -1.85 -4.41 -11.90
CA PRO A 322 -1.18 -3.84 -13.05
C PRO A 322 -0.47 -4.87 -13.93
N ASP A 323 -0.36 -4.58 -15.22
CA ASP A 323 0.41 -5.36 -16.21
C ASP A 323 0.14 -6.87 -16.11
N ILE A 324 -1.14 -7.23 -16.16
CA ILE A 324 -1.61 -8.60 -15.98
C ILE A 324 -1.12 -9.53 -17.11
N ASP A 325 -0.82 -8.96 -18.27
CA ASP A 325 -0.16 -9.63 -19.39
C ASP A 325 1.19 -10.24 -19.00
N THR A 326 1.88 -9.69 -17.99
CA THR A 326 3.12 -10.30 -17.48
C THR A 326 2.88 -11.60 -16.70
N ALA A 327 1.69 -11.79 -16.12
CA ALA A 327 1.32 -13.02 -15.42
C ALA A 327 0.94 -14.15 -16.41
N PHE A 328 0.53 -13.79 -17.62
CA PHE A 328 0.09 -14.70 -18.67
C PHE A 328 1.14 -14.74 -19.78
N GLY A 329 2.10 -15.66 -19.69
CA GLY A 329 3.15 -15.80 -20.71
C GLY A 329 2.58 -15.88 -22.13
N ALA A 330 3.17 -15.14 -23.08
CA ALA A 330 2.76 -15.15 -24.47
C ALA A 330 2.94 -16.56 -25.07
N ARG A 331 1.89 -17.13 -25.66
CA ARG A 331 1.97 -18.41 -26.41
C ARG A 331 2.66 -18.20 -27.76
N GLY A 332 3.97 -17.96 -27.71
CA GLY A 332 4.83 -17.80 -28.88
C GLY A 332 5.98 -18.81 -28.89
N GLY A 333 5.67 -20.12 -28.83
CA GLY A 333 6.66 -21.19 -29.02
C GLY A 333 7.15 -21.88 -27.74
N GLY A 334 6.76 -23.14 -27.56
CA GLY A 334 7.17 -23.99 -26.44
C GLY A 334 6.11 -24.10 -25.35
N ASP A 335 5.90 -25.32 -24.85
CA ASP A 335 4.94 -25.67 -23.80
C ASP A 335 5.06 -24.72 -22.60
N LEU A 336 3.97 -24.02 -22.22
CA LEU A 336 3.93 -23.16 -21.03
C LEU A 336 4.53 -23.92 -19.84
N ARG A 337 5.42 -23.27 -19.08
CA ARG A 337 6.04 -23.94 -17.93
C ARG A 337 4.95 -24.37 -16.97
N ALA A 338 5.15 -25.51 -16.29
CA ALA A 338 4.18 -26.03 -15.32
C ALA A 338 3.77 -24.99 -14.27
N GLU A 339 4.70 -24.11 -13.89
CA GLU A 339 4.45 -23.00 -12.98
C GLU A 339 3.52 -21.92 -13.57
N GLU A 340 3.69 -21.55 -14.84
CA GLU A 340 2.84 -20.57 -15.52
C GLU A 340 1.42 -21.12 -15.71
N LYS A 341 1.28 -22.42 -16.01
CA LYS A 341 -0.02 -23.11 -16.05
C LYS A 341 -0.71 -23.07 -14.69
N SER A 342 0.05 -23.22 -13.60
CA SER A 342 -0.47 -23.17 -12.22
C SER A 342 -0.94 -21.75 -11.83
N ILE A 343 -0.15 -20.72 -12.14
CA ILE A 343 -0.52 -19.31 -11.91
C ILE A 343 -1.76 -18.93 -12.72
N LEU A 344 -1.82 -19.32 -13.99
CA LEU A 344 -2.96 -19.09 -14.86
C LEU A 344 -4.23 -19.77 -14.30
N GLY A 345 -4.11 -21.02 -13.85
CA GLY A 345 -5.21 -21.73 -13.20
C GLY A 345 -5.72 -21.04 -11.94
N ALA A 346 -4.81 -20.54 -11.09
CA ALA A 346 -5.18 -19.76 -9.90
C ALA A 346 -5.88 -18.44 -10.26
N ALA A 347 -5.38 -17.71 -11.28
CA ALA A 347 -6.00 -16.49 -11.77
C ALA A 347 -7.43 -16.75 -12.31
N PHE A 348 -7.65 -17.82 -13.07
CA PHE A 348 -8.99 -18.20 -13.51
C PHE A 348 -9.93 -18.52 -12.33
N GLY A 349 -9.42 -19.21 -11.31
CA GLY A 349 -10.21 -19.48 -10.10
C GLY A 349 -10.64 -18.19 -9.38
N LEU A 350 -9.81 -17.14 -9.42
CA LEU A 350 -10.14 -15.81 -8.89
C LEU A 350 -11.22 -15.11 -9.75
N PHE A 351 -11.12 -15.17 -11.09
CA PHE A 351 -12.07 -14.50 -12.00
C PHE A 351 -13.44 -15.16 -12.05
N ASP A 352 -13.48 -16.50 -12.09
CA ASP A 352 -14.72 -17.27 -12.17
C ASP A 352 -15.47 -17.32 -10.82
N GLY A 353 -14.95 -16.65 -9.78
CA GLY A 353 -15.57 -16.57 -8.45
C GLY A 353 -15.58 -17.88 -7.68
N THR A 354 -14.72 -18.84 -8.06
CA THR A 354 -14.58 -20.12 -7.35
C THR A 354 -13.71 -19.99 -6.11
N ILE A 355 -12.77 -19.05 -6.11
CA ILE A 355 -11.86 -18.76 -4.99
C ILE A 355 -12.35 -17.59 -4.15
N LEU A 356 -12.81 -16.51 -4.79
CA LEU A 356 -13.30 -15.31 -4.10
C LEU A 356 -14.82 -15.34 -3.94
N PRO A 357 -15.37 -14.87 -2.80
CA PRO A 357 -16.80 -14.92 -2.56
C PRO A 357 -17.56 -14.03 -3.55
N ALA A 358 -18.58 -14.59 -4.20
CA ALA A 358 -19.48 -13.85 -5.09
C ALA A 358 -20.58 -13.09 -4.32
N ASN A 359 -20.21 -12.42 -3.24
CA ASN A 359 -21.12 -11.70 -2.33
C ASN A 359 -21.16 -10.18 -2.58
N GLY A 360 -20.33 -9.68 -3.51
CA GLY A 360 -20.24 -8.26 -3.83
C GLY A 360 -19.43 -7.43 -2.84
N GLN A 361 -18.53 -8.07 -2.09
CA GLN A 361 -17.60 -7.41 -1.16
C GLN A 361 -16.37 -6.82 -1.85
N TRP A 362 -16.09 -7.21 -3.09
CA TRP A 362 -14.85 -6.87 -3.77
C TRP A 362 -15.02 -6.55 -5.24
N ILE A 363 -14.05 -5.80 -5.77
CA ILE A 363 -13.86 -5.57 -7.20
C ILE A 363 -12.38 -5.76 -7.55
N LEU A 364 -12.11 -6.11 -8.80
CA LEU A 364 -10.78 -6.22 -9.36
C LEU A 364 -10.68 -5.31 -10.57
N MET A 365 -9.71 -4.41 -10.56
CA MET A 365 -9.27 -3.69 -11.73
C MET A 365 -7.97 -4.31 -12.22
N CYS A 366 -7.90 -4.62 -13.50
CA CYS A 366 -6.69 -5.13 -14.12
C CYS A 366 -6.39 -4.34 -15.39
N ASP A 367 -5.10 -4.22 -15.71
CA ASP A 367 -4.69 -3.58 -16.94
C ASP A 367 -3.58 -4.32 -17.68
N ALA A 368 -3.55 -4.16 -19.01
CA ALA A 368 -2.54 -4.74 -19.89
C ALA A 368 -2.11 -3.74 -20.97
N ASN A 369 -0.93 -3.94 -21.53
CA ASN A 369 -0.44 -3.17 -22.67
C ASN A 369 -0.89 -3.78 -24.00
N TYR A 370 -0.93 -5.11 -24.08
CA TYR A 370 -1.29 -5.85 -25.29
C TYR A 370 -2.23 -7.02 -24.99
N MET A 371 -3.08 -7.36 -25.95
CA MET A 371 -3.92 -8.57 -25.92
C MET A 371 -3.15 -9.74 -26.54
N GLN A 372 -2.11 -10.21 -25.85
CA GLN A 372 -1.43 -11.49 -26.20
C GLN A 372 -1.99 -12.68 -25.41
N MET A 373 -3.14 -12.49 -24.76
CA MET A 373 -3.86 -13.52 -24.01
C MET A 373 -4.70 -14.37 -24.96
N ASP A 374 -4.89 -15.65 -24.65
CA ASP A 374 -5.80 -16.49 -25.44
C ASP A 374 -7.25 -16.06 -25.27
N ASP A 375 -8.10 -16.35 -26.27
CA ASP A 375 -9.51 -15.96 -26.28
C ASP A 375 -10.27 -16.45 -25.03
N ALA A 376 -9.83 -17.58 -24.47
CA ALA A 376 -10.36 -18.17 -23.26
C ALA A 376 -10.04 -17.34 -21.99
N THR A 377 -8.87 -16.71 -21.92
CA THR A 377 -8.48 -15.77 -20.85
C THR A 377 -9.22 -14.45 -21.00
N VAL A 378 -9.28 -13.92 -22.22
CA VAL A 378 -9.99 -12.67 -22.52
C VAL A 378 -11.46 -12.78 -22.14
N SER A 379 -12.15 -13.84 -22.59
CA SER A 379 -13.57 -14.07 -22.31
C SER A 379 -13.89 -14.21 -20.82
N ARG A 380 -12.92 -14.65 -19.99
CA ARG A 380 -13.08 -14.77 -18.52
C ARG A 380 -12.81 -13.46 -17.79
N LEU A 381 -11.83 -12.69 -18.26
CA LEU A 381 -11.50 -11.38 -17.70
C LEU A 381 -12.61 -10.35 -18.00
N THR A 382 -13.16 -10.35 -19.21
CA THR A 382 -14.23 -9.42 -19.59
C THR A 382 -14.90 -9.83 -20.91
N GLN A 383 -16.16 -9.41 -21.11
CA GLN A 383 -16.82 -9.50 -22.42
C GLN A 383 -16.23 -8.49 -23.42
N GLN A 384 -15.76 -7.33 -22.93
CA GLN A 384 -15.09 -6.30 -23.74
C GLN A 384 -14.14 -5.46 -22.86
N PRO A 385 -12.84 -5.36 -23.19
CA PRO A 385 -11.92 -4.45 -22.49
C PRO A 385 -12.31 -2.99 -22.68
N TYR A 386 -12.10 -2.16 -21.66
CA TYR A 386 -12.11 -0.71 -21.82
C TYR A 386 -10.81 -0.28 -22.49
N LEU A 387 -10.92 0.39 -23.65
CA LEU A 387 -9.76 0.96 -24.33
C LEU A 387 -9.39 2.30 -23.69
N LEU A 388 -8.18 2.38 -23.14
CA LEU A 388 -7.63 3.58 -22.55
C LEU A 388 -6.68 4.24 -23.56
N GLU A 389 -7.13 5.35 -24.12
CA GLU A 389 -6.39 6.15 -25.09
C GLU A 389 -5.54 7.23 -24.41
N GLY A 390 -5.94 7.69 -23.22
CA GLY A 390 -5.35 8.85 -22.56
C GLY A 390 -5.82 10.16 -23.20
N PRO A 391 -4.98 11.22 -23.27
CA PRO A 391 -5.35 12.46 -23.96
C PRO A 391 -5.49 12.24 -25.47
N VAL A 392 -6.53 12.79 -26.09
CA VAL A 392 -6.82 12.62 -27.53
C VAL A 392 -6.92 13.97 -28.23
N THR A 393 -7.65 14.91 -27.63
CA THR A 393 -7.92 16.22 -28.24
C THR A 393 -6.84 17.24 -27.87
N ALA A 394 -6.70 18.30 -28.66
CA ALA A 394 -5.81 19.42 -28.34
C ALA A 394 -6.07 20.00 -26.94
N ALA A 395 -7.34 20.09 -26.53
CA ALA A 395 -7.73 20.56 -25.22
C ALA A 395 -7.26 19.61 -24.10
N ASP A 396 -7.29 18.30 -24.32
CA ASP A 396 -6.77 17.30 -23.37
C ASP A 396 -5.28 17.50 -23.14
N TYR A 397 -4.48 17.69 -24.19
CA TYR A 397 -3.04 17.90 -24.05
C TYR A 397 -2.69 19.16 -23.28
N VAL A 398 -3.37 20.28 -23.59
CA VAL A 398 -3.20 21.53 -22.83
C VAL A 398 -3.54 21.32 -21.38
N ARG A 399 -4.70 20.72 -21.10
CA ARG A 399 -5.14 20.45 -19.73
C ARG A 399 -4.13 19.55 -18.99
N LEU A 400 -3.68 18.46 -19.62
CA LEU A 400 -2.75 17.53 -19.02
C LEU A 400 -1.43 18.20 -18.65
N VAL A 401 -0.82 18.96 -19.57
CA VAL A 401 0.47 19.61 -19.30
C VAL A 401 0.33 20.79 -18.37
N ARG A 402 -0.57 21.73 -18.68
CA ARG A 402 -0.71 23.00 -17.95
C ARG A 402 -1.33 22.79 -16.57
N ASP A 403 -2.44 22.08 -16.50
CA ASP A 403 -3.27 22.05 -15.29
C ASP A 403 -2.86 20.90 -14.36
N GLU A 404 -2.53 19.73 -14.91
CA GLU A 404 -2.28 18.53 -14.10
C GLU A 404 -0.78 18.26 -13.83
N LEU A 405 0.09 18.41 -14.84
CA LEU A 405 1.52 18.07 -14.70
C LEU A 405 2.38 19.22 -14.17
N LEU A 406 2.13 20.44 -14.62
CA LEU A 406 2.80 21.65 -14.13
C LEU A 406 2.06 22.26 -12.94
N GLY A 407 0.73 22.16 -12.94
CA GLY A 407 -0.13 22.80 -11.96
C GLY A 407 0.05 24.32 -11.90
N GLU A 408 -0.58 24.93 -10.91
CA GLU A 408 -0.48 26.37 -10.68
C GLU A 408 0.95 26.80 -10.30
N GLU A 409 1.67 25.93 -9.58
CA GLU A 409 3.00 26.23 -9.05
C GLU A 409 4.03 26.53 -10.16
N TYR A 410 4.10 25.67 -11.19
CA TYR A 410 5.05 25.84 -12.30
C TYR A 410 4.40 26.47 -13.53
N GLY A 411 3.09 26.28 -13.73
CA GLY A 411 2.37 26.84 -14.88
C GLY A 411 2.45 28.36 -14.96
N LYS A 412 2.48 29.06 -13.81
CA LYS A 412 2.63 30.53 -13.74
C LYS A 412 3.96 31.06 -14.25
N HIS A 413 4.99 30.21 -14.35
CA HIS A 413 6.31 30.56 -14.85
C HIS A 413 6.45 30.33 -16.36
N ILE A 414 5.38 29.96 -17.05
CA ILE A 414 5.37 29.78 -18.50
C ILE A 414 4.64 30.94 -19.15
N GLU A 415 5.38 31.76 -19.89
CA GLU A 415 4.87 32.95 -20.58
C GLU A 415 4.25 32.56 -21.93
N CYS A 416 3.06 31.95 -21.85
CA CYS A 416 2.26 31.53 -22.99
C CYS A 416 0.89 32.21 -23.00
N THR A 417 0.53 32.78 -24.15
CA THR A 417 -0.84 33.24 -24.43
C THR A 417 -1.80 32.05 -24.60
N ALA A 418 -3.11 32.30 -24.51
CA ALA A 418 -4.12 31.27 -24.76
C ALA A 418 -3.99 30.66 -26.18
N ALA A 419 -3.63 31.46 -27.18
CA ALA A 419 -3.43 30.99 -28.55
C ALA A 419 -2.23 30.04 -28.66
N GLN A 420 -1.12 30.35 -27.97
CA GLN A 420 0.09 29.51 -27.95
C GLN A 420 -0.14 28.16 -27.25
N TRP A 421 -0.95 28.14 -26.19
CA TRP A 421 -1.40 26.87 -25.60
C TRP A 421 -2.22 26.04 -26.57
N VAL A 422 -3.13 26.66 -27.33
CA VAL A 422 -3.90 25.95 -28.37
C VAL A 422 -2.98 25.40 -29.47
N GLU A 423 -1.99 26.18 -29.90
CA GLU A 423 -0.97 25.75 -30.87
C GLU A 423 -0.23 24.50 -30.39
N PHE A 424 0.26 24.50 -29.14
CA PHE A 424 0.86 23.33 -28.51
C PHE A 424 -0.10 22.12 -28.49
N GLY A 425 -1.36 22.34 -28.09
CA GLY A 425 -2.36 21.28 -28.02
C GLY A 425 -2.61 20.62 -29.37
N ILE A 426 -2.74 21.43 -30.43
CA ILE A 426 -2.91 20.94 -31.80
C ILE A 426 -1.70 20.10 -32.20
N MET A 427 -0.49 20.63 -32.02
CA MET A 427 0.75 19.92 -32.36
C MET A 427 0.87 18.59 -31.60
N ALA A 428 0.56 18.55 -30.31
CA ALA A 428 0.61 17.34 -29.50
C ALA A 428 -0.44 16.31 -29.93
N SER A 429 -1.63 16.76 -30.32
CA SER A 429 -2.72 15.91 -30.81
C SER A 429 -2.39 15.31 -32.19
N GLU A 430 -1.91 16.11 -33.13
CA GLU A 430 -1.50 15.65 -34.48
C GLU A 430 -0.39 14.59 -34.41
N LYS A 431 0.52 14.73 -33.44
CA LYS A 431 1.63 13.80 -33.23
C LYS A 431 1.28 12.63 -32.31
N ALA A 432 0.03 12.54 -31.84
CA ALA A 432 -0.48 11.50 -30.93
C ALA A 432 0.47 11.23 -29.75
N VAL A 433 0.92 12.31 -29.10
CA VAL A 433 1.89 12.25 -28.01
C VAL A 433 1.31 11.44 -26.84
N SER A 434 2.12 10.61 -26.18
CA SER A 434 1.60 9.86 -25.02
C SER A 434 1.57 10.76 -23.78
N GLY A 435 0.72 10.42 -22.81
CA GLY A 435 0.73 11.10 -21.51
C GLY A 435 2.07 10.96 -20.78
N ARG A 436 2.82 9.87 -21.02
CA ARG A 436 4.18 9.69 -20.48
C ARG A 436 5.16 10.69 -21.08
N ASP A 437 5.11 10.94 -22.38
CA ASP A 437 5.98 11.94 -23.01
C ASP A 437 5.63 13.35 -22.53
N CYS A 438 4.33 13.64 -22.34
CA CYS A 438 3.88 14.89 -21.72
C CYS A 438 4.48 15.06 -20.30
N ALA A 439 4.54 13.99 -19.51
CA ALA A 439 5.18 14.00 -18.19
C ALA A 439 6.70 14.22 -18.28
N HIS A 440 7.38 13.62 -19.26
CA HIS A 440 8.80 13.88 -19.51
C HIS A 440 9.05 15.34 -19.91
N PHE A 441 8.21 15.88 -20.79
CA PHE A 441 8.25 17.26 -21.22
C PHE A 441 8.04 18.23 -20.05
N ALA A 442 7.00 18.02 -19.24
CA ALA A 442 6.72 18.84 -18.06
C ALA A 442 7.89 18.83 -17.06
N ARG A 443 8.50 17.67 -16.80
CA ARG A 443 9.69 17.56 -15.92
C ARG A 443 10.89 18.35 -16.45
N ARG A 444 11.08 18.40 -17.77
CA ARG A 444 12.15 19.22 -18.36
C ARG A 444 11.87 20.71 -18.18
N LEU A 445 10.63 21.15 -18.37
CA LEU A 445 10.24 22.54 -18.09
C LEU A 445 10.47 22.90 -16.62
N ILE A 446 10.04 22.05 -15.69
CA ILE A 446 10.29 22.24 -14.25
C ILE A 446 11.79 22.37 -13.97
N SER A 447 12.61 21.48 -14.52
CA SER A 447 14.07 21.55 -14.39
C SER A 447 14.65 22.87 -14.91
N ARG A 448 14.14 23.40 -16.04
CA ARG A 448 14.55 24.70 -16.57
C ARG A 448 14.12 25.87 -15.69
N ILE A 449 12.93 25.80 -15.10
CA ILE A 449 12.40 26.81 -14.17
C ILE A 449 13.24 26.83 -12.89
N GLU A 450 13.66 25.65 -12.42
CA GLU A 450 14.44 25.47 -11.17
C GLU A 450 15.96 25.45 -11.37
N ASP A 451 16.45 25.61 -12.59
CA ASP A 451 17.86 25.77 -12.90
C ASP A 451 18.34 27.16 -12.46
N VAL A 452 18.53 27.34 -11.15
CA VAL A 452 18.76 28.63 -10.49
C VAL A 452 19.97 28.54 -9.56
N ASN A 453 20.59 29.69 -9.31
CA ASN A 453 21.57 29.80 -8.24
C ASN A 453 20.84 29.88 -6.90
N TYR A 454 21.13 28.96 -5.99
CA TYR A 454 20.51 28.95 -4.66
C TYR A 454 20.91 30.18 -3.84
N PRO A 455 19.96 30.89 -3.21
CA PRO A 455 20.26 32.01 -2.31
C PRO A 455 21.10 31.61 -1.10
N ASP A 456 21.81 32.58 -0.53
CA ASP A 456 22.55 32.39 0.72
C ASP A 456 21.62 31.91 1.84
N GLY A 457 22.03 30.86 2.54
CA GLY A 457 21.26 30.27 3.62
C GLY A 457 20.25 29.19 3.20
N PHE A 458 20.04 28.94 1.91
CA PHE A 458 19.12 27.90 1.40
C PHE A 458 19.36 26.53 2.06
N PHE A 459 20.60 26.07 2.05
CA PHE A 459 20.96 24.75 2.61
C PHE A 459 20.86 24.68 4.13
N LYS A 460 20.84 25.83 4.83
CA LYS A 460 20.68 25.90 6.29
C LYS A 460 19.22 26.10 6.72
N ALA A 461 18.34 26.42 5.80
CA ALA A 461 16.93 26.70 6.08
C ALA A 461 16.09 25.41 6.19
N ASP A 462 14.95 25.53 6.87
CA ASP A 462 13.89 24.50 6.93
C ASP A 462 13.16 24.38 5.58
N TYR A 463 12.30 23.37 5.45
CA TYR A 463 11.61 23.03 4.20
C TYR A 463 10.74 24.18 3.66
N GLU A 464 9.91 24.78 4.51
CA GLU A 464 9.03 25.90 4.14
C GLU A 464 9.82 27.12 3.65
N LYS A 465 10.92 27.46 4.34
CA LYS A 465 11.80 28.55 3.90
C LYS A 465 12.53 28.22 2.60
N ARG A 466 12.89 26.96 2.35
CA ARG A 466 13.46 26.54 1.06
C ARG A 466 12.46 26.70 -0.08
N LEU A 467 11.20 26.31 0.13
CA LEU A 467 10.12 26.55 -0.85
C LEU A 467 9.96 28.06 -1.12
N HIS A 468 9.97 28.86 -0.06
CA HIS A 468 9.92 30.32 -0.20
C HIS A 468 11.11 30.85 -1.02
N PHE A 469 12.34 30.42 -0.72
CA PHE A 469 13.52 30.82 -1.50
C PHE A 469 13.39 30.43 -2.98
N LEU A 470 12.99 29.19 -3.28
CA LEU A 470 12.79 28.75 -4.67
C LEU A 470 11.75 29.62 -5.38
N SER A 471 10.64 29.96 -4.71
CA SER A 471 9.59 30.80 -5.31
C SER A 471 10.08 32.19 -5.75
N LEU A 472 11.16 32.69 -5.16
CA LEU A 472 11.75 33.99 -5.48
C LEU A 472 12.76 33.94 -6.64
N VAL A 473 13.39 32.79 -6.87
CA VAL A 473 14.50 32.67 -7.85
C VAL A 473 14.13 31.90 -9.12
N ARG A 474 13.00 31.18 -9.12
CA ARG A 474 12.50 30.43 -10.29
C ARG A 474 12.41 31.32 -11.53
N LYS A 475 12.89 30.79 -12.65
CA LYS A 475 12.92 31.49 -13.93
C LYS A 475 11.58 31.39 -14.65
N ASN A 476 11.21 32.46 -15.34
CA ASN A 476 10.14 32.39 -16.33
C ASN A 476 10.69 31.84 -17.66
N LEU A 477 9.86 31.06 -18.36
CA LEU A 477 10.16 30.51 -19.67
C LEU A 477 9.24 31.14 -20.71
N GLU A 478 9.86 31.72 -21.75
CA GLU A 478 9.14 32.18 -22.93
C GLU A 478 8.59 31.00 -23.75
N PHE A 479 7.53 31.23 -24.54
CA PHE A 479 6.97 30.21 -25.42
C PHE A 479 7.98 29.61 -26.40
N SER A 480 8.98 30.39 -26.84
CA SER A 480 10.05 29.90 -27.72
C SER A 480 10.85 28.75 -27.10
N VAL A 481 11.17 28.88 -25.80
CA VAL A 481 11.86 27.84 -25.02
C VAL A 481 10.94 26.67 -24.75
N PHE A 482 9.67 26.93 -24.40
CA PHE A 482 8.66 25.90 -24.21
C PHE A 482 8.52 25.00 -25.45
N LEU A 483 8.40 25.61 -26.63
CA LEU A 483 8.23 24.88 -27.88
C LEU A 483 9.49 24.09 -28.26
N SER A 484 10.67 24.70 -28.10
CA SER A 484 11.94 24.01 -28.34
C SER A 484 12.13 22.78 -27.45
N GLU A 485 11.77 22.88 -26.17
CA GLU A 485 11.82 21.74 -25.24
C GLU A 485 10.80 20.67 -25.59
N PHE A 486 9.62 21.05 -26.10
CA PHE A 486 8.60 20.11 -26.55
C PHE A 486 9.08 19.31 -27.76
N GLU A 487 9.57 19.99 -28.79
CA GLU A 487 10.11 19.36 -30.00
C GLU A 487 11.28 18.44 -29.66
N TYR A 488 12.23 18.90 -28.84
CA TYR A 488 13.35 18.08 -28.39
C TYR A 488 12.89 16.81 -27.66
N THR A 489 11.92 16.94 -26.74
CA THR A 489 11.41 15.79 -25.98
C THR A 489 10.75 14.79 -26.91
N LEU A 490 9.94 15.28 -27.84
CA LEU A 490 9.26 14.46 -28.82
C LEU A 490 10.25 13.69 -29.71
N ASP A 491 11.23 14.38 -30.28
CA ASP A 491 12.23 13.76 -31.16
C ASP A 491 13.00 12.66 -30.42
N PHE A 492 13.38 12.92 -29.17
CA PHE A 492 14.02 11.93 -28.30
C PHE A 492 13.10 10.71 -28.06
N CYS A 493 11.84 10.93 -27.70
CA CYS A 493 10.88 9.85 -27.44
C CYS A 493 10.57 9.03 -28.69
N LEU A 494 10.43 9.69 -29.85
CA LEU A 494 10.21 9.02 -31.14
C LEU A 494 11.43 8.18 -31.56
N ALA A 495 12.64 8.73 -31.40
CA ALA A 495 13.88 7.99 -31.65
C ALA A 495 14.01 6.76 -30.74
N ALA A 496 13.68 6.91 -29.45
CA ALA A 496 13.71 5.80 -28.50
C ALA A 496 12.70 4.69 -28.87
N ARG A 497 11.47 5.04 -29.27
CA ARG A 497 10.46 4.07 -29.71
C ARG A 497 10.86 3.34 -30.98
N ARG A 498 11.36 4.06 -31.98
CA ARG A 498 11.85 3.43 -33.22
C ARG A 498 12.95 2.41 -32.92
N LYS A 499 13.88 2.76 -32.03
CA LYS A 499 14.91 1.83 -31.59
C LYS A 499 14.34 0.62 -30.85
N GLU A 500 13.36 0.83 -29.97
CA GLU A 500 12.69 -0.27 -29.26
C GLU A 500 11.94 -1.22 -30.21
N GLU A 501 11.25 -0.66 -31.22
CA GLU A 501 10.59 -1.43 -32.28
C GLU A 501 11.62 -2.23 -33.11
N GLU A 502 12.74 -1.60 -33.50
CA GLU A 502 13.84 -2.26 -34.21
C GLU A 502 14.46 -3.39 -33.38
N ASP A 503 14.69 -3.16 -32.08
CA ASP A 503 15.23 -4.15 -31.15
C ASP A 503 14.26 -5.33 -30.95
N GLN A 504 12.94 -5.07 -30.84
CA GLN A 504 11.91 -6.10 -30.75
C GLN A 504 11.85 -6.96 -32.02
N VAL A 505 11.80 -6.31 -33.20
CA VAL A 505 11.82 -7.02 -34.50
C VAL A 505 13.09 -7.86 -34.64
N THR A 506 14.24 -7.30 -34.25
CA THR A 506 15.52 -8.03 -34.28
C THR A 506 15.54 -9.21 -33.32
N SER A 507 14.96 -9.06 -32.11
CA SER A 507 14.85 -10.13 -31.13
C SER A 507 13.96 -11.27 -31.63
N LEU A 508 12.77 -10.95 -32.16
CA LEU A 508 11.86 -11.91 -32.78
C LEU A 508 12.51 -12.64 -33.95
N ALA A 509 13.23 -11.92 -34.83
CA ALA A 509 13.95 -12.54 -35.94
C ALA A 509 15.04 -13.51 -35.45
N ARG A 510 15.79 -13.15 -34.40
CA ARG A 510 16.80 -14.06 -33.80
C ARG A 510 16.15 -15.29 -33.17
N GLU A 511 15.00 -15.13 -32.53
CA GLU A 511 14.25 -16.23 -31.95
C GLU A 511 13.73 -17.20 -33.01
N LEU A 512 13.13 -16.68 -34.09
CA LEU A 512 12.71 -17.49 -35.24
C LEU A 512 13.87 -18.26 -35.89
N ILE A 513 15.03 -17.63 -36.05
CA ILE A 513 16.23 -18.30 -36.57
C ILE A 513 16.71 -19.41 -35.62
N ARG A 514 16.63 -19.20 -34.30
CA ARG A 514 16.97 -20.24 -33.31
C ARG A 514 15.98 -21.40 -33.39
N MET A 515 14.68 -21.12 -33.49
CA MET A 515 13.65 -22.14 -33.62
C MET A 515 13.82 -22.97 -34.90
N GLU A 516 14.10 -22.31 -36.03
CA GLU A 516 14.34 -23.01 -37.31
C GLU A 516 15.62 -23.87 -37.25
N LYS A 517 16.70 -23.39 -36.61
CA LYS A 517 17.90 -24.20 -36.37
C LYS A 517 17.62 -25.40 -35.47
N ALA A 518 16.86 -25.21 -34.39
CA ALA A 518 16.48 -26.30 -33.49
C ALA A 518 15.60 -27.33 -34.21
N ARG A 519 14.69 -26.89 -35.08
CA ARG A 519 13.86 -27.78 -35.90
C ARG A 519 14.72 -28.61 -36.86
N ARG A 520 15.64 -27.98 -37.59
CA ARG A 520 16.55 -28.70 -38.50
C ARG A 520 17.44 -29.71 -37.77
N LEU A 521 17.97 -29.37 -36.60
CA LEU A 521 18.76 -30.31 -35.79
C LEU A 521 17.93 -31.48 -35.27
N ALA A 522 16.64 -31.27 -34.98
CA ALA A 522 15.73 -32.36 -34.60
C ALA A 522 15.38 -33.26 -35.79
N GLU A 523 15.21 -32.69 -36.99
CA GLU A 523 14.99 -33.43 -38.24
C GLU A 523 16.24 -34.24 -38.64
N GLU A 524 17.44 -33.65 -38.58
CA GLU A 524 18.72 -34.32 -38.88
C GLU A 524 19.08 -35.41 -37.84
N GLY A 525 18.61 -35.27 -36.59
CA GLY A 525 18.78 -36.29 -35.54
C GLY A 525 17.83 -37.48 -35.67
N MET A 526 16.74 -37.36 -36.45
CA MET A 526 15.79 -38.44 -36.71
C MET A 526 16.15 -39.29 -37.94
N ASP A 527 16.90 -38.74 -38.90
CA ASP A 527 17.34 -39.46 -40.12
C ASP A 527 18.65 -40.28 -39.91
N GLY A 528 19.21 -40.27 -38.69
CA GLY A 528 20.46 -40.93 -38.32
C GLY A 528 20.34 -42.19 -37.45
N GLU A 529 19.12 -42.61 -37.09
CA GLU A 529 18.78 -43.93 -36.50
C GLU A 529 18.11 -44.83 -37.54
#